data_AF-W2SID1-F1
#
_entry.id   AF-W2SID1-F1
#
_cell.length_a   1.000
_cell.length_b   1.000
_cell.length_c   1.000
_cell.angle_alpha   90.00
_cell.angle_beta   90.00
_cell.angle_gamma   90.00
#
_symmetry.space_group_name_H-M   'P 1'
#
loop_
_entity.id
_entity.type
_entity.pdbx_description
1 polymer ?
#
loop_
_entity_poly.entity_id
_entity_poly.type
_entity_poly.pdbx_seq_one_letter_code
_entity_poly.pdbx_strand_id
1 'polypeptide(L)'
;MHFIRLTEHDVDDVMKFILADIEAAKPLMKSLALERDDARLFFEDLLIEAVNSGVSFIVRTDDHEIVAARLSTFRTREEAFRDARVSDLAFHIM
;
A
#
# COMPACT_ATOMS: atom_id res chain seq x y z
N MET A 1 -1.54 -14.14 18.51
CA MET A 1 -1.19 -13.06 17.55
C MET A 1 0.18 -13.32 16.96
N HIS A 2 0.28 -13.37 15.64
CA HIS A 2 1.49 -13.77 14.92
C HIS A 2 1.92 -12.68 13.95
N PHE A 3 3.19 -12.28 14.01
CA PHE A 3 3.83 -11.42 13.02
C PHE A 3 4.41 -12.28 11.90
N ILE A 4 3.86 -12.12 10.71
CA ILE A 4 4.18 -12.95 9.55
C ILE A 4 4.69 -12.02 8.45
N ARG A 5 5.81 -12.40 7.83
CA ARG A 5 6.29 -11.70 6.65
C ARG A 5 5.25 -11.84 5.54
N LEU A 6 4.87 -10.74 4.91
CA LEU A 6 3.93 -10.73 3.80
C LEU A 6 4.47 -11.59 2.65
N THR A 7 3.63 -12.45 2.10
CA THR A 7 3.96 -13.28 0.92
C THR A 7 2.90 -13.13 -0.17
N GLU A 8 3.17 -13.69 -1.36
CA GLU A 8 2.22 -13.71 -2.48
C GLU A 8 0.88 -14.35 -2.09
N HIS A 9 0.89 -15.35 -1.20
CA HIS A 9 -0.33 -16.03 -0.73
C HIS A 9 -1.23 -15.15 0.14
N ASP A 10 -0.70 -14.04 0.67
CA ASP A 10 -1.44 -13.14 1.55
C ASP A 10 -2.07 -11.96 0.79
N VAL A 11 -1.73 -11.75 -0.48
CA VAL A 11 -2.08 -10.54 -1.26
C VAL A 11 -3.60 -10.31 -1.31
N ASP A 12 -4.38 -11.34 -1.63
CA ASP A 12 -5.84 -11.23 -1.74
C ASP A 12 -6.50 -10.89 -0.39
N ASP A 13 -6.03 -11.49 0.70
CA ASP A 13 -6.55 -11.24 2.04
C ASP A 13 -6.20 -9.83 2.53
N VAL A 14 -4.97 -9.38 2.26
CA VAL A 14 -4.51 -8.04 2.62
C VAL A 14 -5.23 -6.98 1.78
N MET A 15 -5.46 -7.22 0.49
CA MET A 15 -6.24 -6.33 -0.36
C MET A 15 -7.66 -6.16 0.19
N LYS A 16 -8.32 -7.26 0.58
CA LYS A 16 -9.64 -7.21 1.23
C LYS A 16 -9.58 -6.43 2.54
N PHE A 17 -8.54 -6.64 3.37
CA PHE A 17 -8.34 -5.92 4.63
C PHE A 17 -8.19 -4.40 4.41
N ILE A 18 -7.37 -3.98 3.44
CA ILE A 18 -7.16 -2.56 3.11
C ILE A 18 -8.45 -1.92 2.57
N LEU A 19 -9.15 -2.61 1.66
CA LEU A 19 -10.39 -2.12 1.07
C LEU A 19 -11.59 -2.19 2.02
N ALA A 20 -11.53 -3.00 3.08
CA ALA A 20 -12.55 -3.03 4.13
C ALA A 20 -12.54 -1.73 4.96
N ASP A 21 -11.37 -1.12 5.14
CA ASP A 21 -11.22 0.15 5.85
C ASP A 21 -11.18 1.36 4.90
N ILE A 22 -12.24 1.50 4.09
CA ILE A 22 -12.40 2.66 3.20
C ILE A 22 -12.47 3.97 3.97
N GLU A 23 -12.92 3.99 5.23
CA GLU A 23 -12.91 5.21 6.05
C GLU A 23 -11.49 5.66 6.42
N ALA A 24 -10.56 4.73 6.67
CA ALA A 24 -9.13 5.06 6.81
C ALA A 24 -8.48 5.43 5.47
N ALA A 25 -8.93 4.84 4.36
CA ALA A 25 -8.44 5.17 3.02
C ALA A 25 -9.03 6.49 2.48
N LYS A 26 -10.19 6.95 2.97
CA LYS A 26 -10.91 8.14 2.48
C LYS A 26 -10.09 9.42 2.45
N PRO A 27 -9.32 9.78 3.50
CA PRO A 27 -8.46 10.97 3.45
C PRO A 27 -7.44 10.90 2.30
N LEU A 28 -6.86 9.72 2.06
CA LEU A 28 -5.91 9.48 0.98
C LEU A 28 -6.59 9.48 -0.40
N MET A 29 -7.70 8.76 -0.54
CA MET A 29 -8.52 8.72 -1.77
C MET A 29 -9.00 10.12 -2.16
N LYS A 30 -9.43 10.92 -1.18
CA LYS A 30 -9.83 12.32 -1.40
C LYS A 30 -8.64 13.19 -1.80
N SER A 31 -7.48 13.00 -1.18
CA SER A 31 -6.26 13.76 -1.51
C SER A 31 -5.71 13.43 -2.90
N LEU A 32 -5.94 12.22 -3.39
CA LEU A 32 -5.44 11.73 -4.68
C LEU A 32 -6.52 11.71 -5.77
N ALA A 33 -7.74 12.19 -5.47
CA ALA A 33 -8.90 12.13 -6.37
C ALA A 33 -9.17 10.73 -6.97
N LEU A 34 -8.94 9.69 -6.17
CA LEU A 34 -9.08 8.30 -6.59
C LEU A 34 -10.51 7.80 -6.34
N GLU A 35 -11.11 7.15 -7.34
CA GLU A 35 -12.28 6.32 -7.12
C GLU A 35 -11.87 4.98 -6.49
N ARG A 36 -12.87 4.20 -6.05
CA ARG A 36 -12.62 2.91 -5.38
C ARG A 36 -11.85 1.93 -6.28
N ASP A 37 -12.15 1.95 -7.58
CA ASP A 37 -11.49 1.07 -8.56
C ASP A 37 -10.06 1.53 -8.85
N ASP A 38 -9.80 2.84 -8.87
CA ASP A 38 -8.44 3.39 -9.00
C ASP A 38 -7.59 3.08 -7.77
N ALA A 39 -8.18 3.19 -6.57
CA ALA A 39 -7.52 2.83 -5.32
C ALA A 39 -7.12 1.35 -5.32
N ARG A 40 -7.96 0.46 -5.86
CA ARG A 40 -7.63 -0.96 -6.00
C ARG A 40 -6.40 -1.17 -6.88
N LEU A 41 -6.37 -0.56 -8.07
CA LEU A 41 -5.23 -0.68 -8.99
C LEU A 41 -3.93 -0.19 -8.32
N PHE A 42 -4.00 0.96 -7.64
CA PHE A 42 -2.87 1.51 -6.89
C PHE A 42 -2.37 0.54 -5.81
N PHE A 43 -3.28 -0.04 -5.02
CA PHE A 43 -2.91 -0.99 -3.98
C PHE A 43 -2.40 -2.32 -4.53
N GLU A 44 -2.86 -2.77 -5.71
CA GLU A 44 -2.36 -3.99 -6.34
C GLU A 44 -0.86 -3.85 -6.67
N ASP A 45 -0.48 -2.74 -7.33
CA ASP A 45 0.93 -2.46 -7.63
C ASP A 45 1.77 -2.33 -6.35
N LEU A 46 1.26 -1.60 -5.35
CA LEU A 46 1.94 -1.45 -4.07
C LEU A 46 2.14 -2.78 -3.34
N LEU A 47 1.14 -3.67 -3.35
CA LEU A 47 1.22 -4.97 -2.69
C LEU A 47 2.23 -5.89 -3.37
N ILE A 48 2.29 -5.90 -4.70
CA ILE A 48 3.30 -6.64 -5.44
C ILE A 48 4.70 -6.15 -5.06
N GLU A 49 4.89 -4.83 -5.02
CA GLU A 49 6.16 -4.23 -4.62
C GLU A 49 6.52 -4.55 -3.16
N ALA A 50 5.53 -4.49 -2.27
CA ALA A 50 5.65 -4.81 -0.85
C ALA A 50 6.06 -6.26 -0.61
N VAL A 51 5.47 -7.21 -1.35
CA VAL A 51 5.85 -8.64 -1.32
C VAL A 51 7.28 -8.82 -1.83
N ASN A 52 7.60 -8.25 -3.00
CA ASN A 52 8.91 -8.37 -3.63
C ASN A 52 10.04 -7.78 -2.78
N SER A 53 9.75 -6.74 -1.99
CA SER A 53 10.71 -6.14 -1.07
C SER A 53 11.13 -7.07 0.08
N GLY A 54 10.27 -8.02 0.46
CA GLY A 54 10.50 -8.92 1.60
C GLY A 54 10.54 -8.22 2.97
N VAL A 55 10.22 -6.93 3.07
CA VAL A 55 10.24 -6.14 4.32
C VAL A 55 8.85 -5.72 4.80
N SER A 56 7.81 -6.28 4.21
CA SER A 56 6.42 -6.07 4.63
C SER A 56 5.95 -7.17 5.57
N PHE A 57 5.07 -6.83 6.50
CA PHE A 57 4.58 -7.74 7.53
C PHE A 57 3.09 -7.57 7.77
N ILE A 58 2.44 -8.67 8.15
CA ILE A 58 1.04 -8.71 8.59
C ILE A 58 0.97 -9.27 10.01
N VAL A 59 -0.08 -8.90 10.73
CA VAL A 59 -0.42 -9.49 12.03
C VAL A 59 -1.71 -10.28 11.86
N ARG A 60 -1.64 -11.57 12.18
CA ARG A 60 -2.82 -12.45 12.23
C ARG A 60 -3.18 -12.82 13.67
N THR A 61 -4.48 -12.94 13.95
CA THR A 61 -4.99 -13.57 15.17
C THR A 61 -4.73 -15.08 15.13
N ASP A 62 -5.02 -15.77 16.23
CA ASP A 62 -4.92 -17.23 16.30
C ASP A 62 -6.00 -17.90 15.43
N ASP A 63 -7.08 -17.17 15.12
CA ASP A 63 -8.15 -17.54 14.19
C ASP A 63 -7.83 -17.21 12.71
N HIS A 64 -6.56 -16.88 12.41
CA HIS A 64 -6.05 -16.53 11.08
C HIS A 64 -6.58 -15.22 10.45
N GLU A 65 -7.29 -14.38 11.21
CA GLU A 65 -7.78 -13.09 10.74
C GLU A 65 -6.68 -12.03 10.73
N ILE A 66 -6.59 -11.22 9.67
CA ILE A 66 -5.66 -10.09 9.59
C ILE A 66 -6.20 -8.92 10.39
N VAL A 67 -5.41 -8.43 11.35
CA VAL A 67 -5.76 -7.30 12.22
C VAL A 67 -4.88 -6.07 12.02
N ALA A 68 -3.72 -6.25 11.38
CA ALA A 68 -2.85 -5.15 10.99
C ALA A 68 -1.96 -5.56 9.81
N ALA A 69 -1.62 -4.59 8.98
CA ALA A 69 -0.63 -4.73 7.92
C ALA A 69 0.32 -3.54 7.93
N ARG A 70 1.62 -3.83 7.78
CA ARG A 70 2.66 -2.83 7.53
C ARG A 70 3.26 -3.11 6.16
N LEU A 71 2.86 -2.28 5.20
CA LEU A 71 3.43 -2.28 3.87
C LEU A 71 4.67 -1.40 3.86
N SER A 72 5.76 -1.92 3.33
CA SER A 72 7.04 -1.24 3.24
C SER A 72 7.72 -1.68 1.97
N THR A 73 8.33 -0.73 1.27
CA THR A 73 9.07 -0.99 0.04
C THR A 73 10.41 -0.27 0.07
N PHE A 74 11.25 -0.52 -0.92
CA PHE A 74 12.51 0.18 -1.08
C PHE A 74 12.41 1.21 -2.20
N ARG A 75 13.02 2.37 -1.96
CA ARG A 75 13.29 3.36 -3.00
C ARG A 75 14.78 3.59 -3.02
N THR A 76 15.38 3.49 -4.19
CA THR A 76 16.74 3.97 -4.40
C THR A 76 16.78 5.48 -4.24
N ARG A 77 17.99 6.01 -4.03
CA ARG A 77 18.17 7.45 -3.89
C ARG A 77 17.77 8.18 -5.18
N GLU A 78 18.09 7.59 -6.32
CA GLU A 78 17.78 8.10 -7.65
C GLU A 78 16.27 8.10 -7.95
N GLU A 79 15.53 7.06 -7.53
CA GLU A 79 14.06 7.02 -7.62
C GLU A 79 13.42 8.10 -6.76
N ALA A 80 13.85 8.22 -5.49
CA ALA A 80 13.34 9.25 -4.60
C ALA A 80 13.56 10.67 -5.17
N PHE A 81 14.70 10.92 -5.82
CA PHE A 81 14.97 12.20 -6.49
C PHE A 81 14.12 12.43 -7.75
N ARG A 82 13.79 11.38 -8.52
CA ARG A 82 12.89 11.50 -9.68
C ARG A 82 11.48 11.85 -9.25
N ASP A 83 10.95 11.15 -8.26
CA ASP A 83 9.58 11.36 -7.77
C ASP A 83 9.39 12.78 -7.18
N ALA A 84 10.40 13.27 -6.44
CA ALA A 84 10.39 14.64 -5.93
C ALA A 84 10.33 15.71 -7.04
N ARG A 85 11.05 15.50 -8.15
CA ARG A 85 11.05 16.44 -9.28
C ARG A 85 9.73 16.45 -10.05
N VAL A 86 9.07 15.30 -10.16
CA VAL A 86 7.74 15.19 -10.79
C VAL A 86 6.69 15.91 -9.94
N SER A 87 6.77 15.80 -8.62
CA SER A 87 5.95 16.56 -7.67
C SER A 87 6.11 18.08 -7.84
N ASP A 88 7.35 18.59 -7.93
CA ASP A 88 7.60 20.03 -8.10
C ASP A 88 7.07 20.60 -9.43
N LEU A 89 7.09 19.80 -10.51
CA LEU A 89 6.51 20.20 -11.79
C LEU A 89 4.97 20.26 -11.74
N ALA A 90 4.33 19.32 -11.00
CA ALA A 90 2.88 19.31 -10.84
C ALA A 90 2.36 20.52 -10.05
N PHE A 91 3.14 21.03 -9.10
CA PHE A 91 2.80 22.25 -8.34
C PHE A 91 2.96 23.56 -9.13
N HIS A 92 3.72 23.58 -10.23
CA HIS A 92 3.95 24.79 -11.04
C HIS A 92 2.96 24.97 -12.20
N ILE A 93 2.09 23.98 -12.46
CA ILE A 93 1.11 24.00 -13.57
C ILE A 93 -0.34 24.18 -13.04
N MET A 94 -0.53 24.35 -11.72
CA MET A 94 -1.81 24.76 -11.12
C MET A 94 -1.85 26.25 -10.80
#